data_AF-A0A7L0KJM4-F1
#
_entry.id   AF-A0A7L0KJM4-F1
#
_cell.length_a   1.000
_cell.length_b   1.000
_cell.length_c   1.000
_cell.angle_alpha   90.00
_cell.angle_beta   90.00
_cell.angle_gamma   90.00
#
_symmetry.space_group_name_H-M   'P 1'
#
loop_
_entity.id
_entity.type
_entity.pdbx_description
1 polymer ?
#
loop_
_entity_poly.entity_id
_entity_poly.type
_entity_poly.pdbx_seq_one_letter_code
_entity_poly.pdbx_strand_id
1 'polypeptide(L)'
;MALVVPLALLALPALLAPGLGVALPGCDYPAHLWCSSREIAVACQAESHCANLSHPAAAPVELSLYYESMCSACRNFMVEQLFTTWLLLPIETMSITLVPYGNAQEKEVCGKWQFQCQHGSEECLGNMIQACLMHEAQNFTTYFPVIFCMESGTSATKNLEAVCPC
;
A
#
# COMPACT_ATOMS: atom_id res chain seq x y z
N MET A 1 5.71 86.68 16.30
CA MET A 1 7.00 86.16 15.81
C MET A 1 6.72 84.86 15.09
N ALA A 2 6.84 84.90 13.76
CA ALA A 2 6.69 83.73 12.91
C ALA A 2 7.97 82.89 13.00
N LEU A 3 7.81 81.57 13.13
CA LEU A 3 8.81 80.59 12.75
C LEU A 3 8.09 79.52 11.93
N VAL A 4 8.16 79.73 10.62
CA VAL A 4 7.89 78.75 9.57
C VAL A 4 9.17 77.92 9.39
N VAL A 5 9.06 76.70 8.85
CA VAL A 5 10.06 75.85 8.15
C VAL A 5 10.24 74.47 8.82
N PRO A 6 10.24 73.33 8.08
CA PRO A 6 9.40 72.94 6.94
C PRO A 6 8.80 71.51 7.11
N LEU A 7 7.87 71.14 6.24
CA LEU A 7 7.46 69.75 5.99
C LEU A 7 8.69 68.92 5.58
N ALA A 8 9.14 68.01 6.45
CA ALA A 8 9.99 66.90 6.05
C ALA A 8 9.17 65.62 6.18
N LEU A 9 8.70 65.10 5.04
CA LEU A 9 8.13 63.77 4.93
C LEU A 9 9.18 62.75 5.41
N LEU A 10 9.00 62.22 6.61
CA LEU A 10 9.69 61.00 7.04
C LEU A 10 8.99 59.84 6.33
N ALA A 11 9.47 59.49 5.14
CA ALA A 11 9.18 58.20 4.53
C ALA A 11 9.72 57.12 5.46
N LEU A 12 8.83 56.40 6.15
CA LEU A 12 9.17 55.14 6.79
C LEU A 12 9.66 54.20 5.68
N PRO A 13 10.93 53.74 5.68
CA PRO A 13 11.29 52.65 4.82
C PRO A 13 10.51 51.45 5.36
N ALA A 14 9.52 50.99 4.59
CA ALA A 14 8.95 49.67 4.77
C ALA A 14 10.11 48.69 4.59
N LEU A 15 10.72 48.29 5.70
CA LEU A 15 11.58 47.14 5.79
C LEU A 15 10.70 45.95 5.41
N LEU A 16 10.67 45.65 4.11
CA LEU A 16 10.45 44.31 3.62
C LEU A 16 11.53 43.47 4.28
N ALA A 17 11.22 42.93 5.47
CA ALA A 17 11.91 41.76 5.93
C ALA A 17 11.81 40.76 4.77
N PRO A 18 12.93 40.31 4.17
CA PRO A 18 12.85 39.10 3.38
C PRO A 18 12.32 38.08 4.37
N GLY A 19 11.08 37.63 4.17
CA GLY A 19 10.52 36.57 4.96
C GLY A 19 11.60 35.51 5.01
N LEU A 20 12.06 35.17 6.21
CA LEU A 20 12.77 33.93 6.39
C LEU A 20 11.81 32.89 5.82
N GLY A 21 12.06 32.47 4.58
CA GLY A 21 11.52 31.24 4.05
C GLY A 21 12.13 30.19 4.94
N VAL A 22 11.48 29.95 6.08
CA VAL A 22 11.68 28.72 6.83
C VAL A 22 11.34 27.68 5.79
N ALA A 23 12.38 27.02 5.27
CA ALA A 23 12.19 25.80 4.52
C ALA A 23 11.37 24.93 5.47
N LEU A 24 10.07 24.81 5.18
CA LEU A 24 9.22 23.87 5.89
C LEU A 24 9.95 22.53 5.81
N PRO A 25 10.05 21.77 6.91
CA PRO A 25 10.64 20.45 6.88
C PRO A 25 10.04 19.71 5.68
N GLY A 26 10.87 18.98 4.93
CA GLY A 26 10.36 18.07 3.91
C GLY A 26 9.25 17.21 4.53
N CYS A 27 8.24 16.86 3.75
CA CYS A 27 7.16 16.03 4.26
C CYS A 27 7.72 14.66 4.66
N ASP A 28 7.85 14.43 5.96
CA ASP A 28 8.29 13.14 6.54
C ASP A 28 7.16 12.09 6.54
N TYR A 29 5.97 12.45 6.04
CA TYR A 29 4.85 11.54 5.89
C TYR A 29 4.91 10.81 4.54
N PRO A 30 4.71 9.48 4.51
CA PRO A 30 4.47 8.74 3.28
C PRO A 30 3.30 9.32 2.49
N ALA A 31 3.38 9.27 1.15
CA ALA A 31 2.37 9.84 0.23
C ALA A 31 0.93 9.37 0.53
N HIS A 32 0.74 8.14 0.98
CA HIS A 32 -0.58 7.60 1.33
C HIS A 32 -1.23 8.31 2.53
N LEU A 33 -0.45 8.96 3.40
CA LEU A 33 -0.96 9.71 4.56
C LEU A 33 -1.24 11.18 4.25
N TRP A 34 -0.88 11.70 3.07
CA TRP A 34 -0.96 13.13 2.77
C TRP A 34 -2.38 13.70 2.89
N CYS A 35 -3.41 12.90 2.63
CA CYS A 35 -4.81 13.28 2.80
C CYS A 35 -5.49 12.63 4.02
N SER A 36 -4.74 12.09 4.97
CA SER A 36 -5.32 11.47 6.18
C SER A 36 -5.83 12.49 7.20
N SER A 37 -5.26 13.70 7.20
CA SER A 37 -5.75 14.83 8.00
C SER A 37 -5.41 16.15 7.30
N ARG A 38 -6.09 17.23 7.72
CA ARG A 38 -5.80 18.56 7.18
C ARG A 38 -4.41 19.06 7.59
N GLU A 39 -3.95 18.67 8.77
CA GLU A 39 -2.63 19.01 9.29
C GLU A 39 -1.53 18.38 8.43
N ILE A 40 -1.68 17.11 8.05
CA ILE A 40 -0.70 16.42 7.19
C ILE A 40 -0.76 16.98 5.75
N ALA A 41 -1.96 17.26 5.22
CA ALA A 41 -2.11 17.87 3.91
C ALA A 41 -1.41 19.23 3.83
N VAL A 42 -1.47 20.04 4.89
CA VAL A 42 -0.76 21.34 4.99
C VAL A 42 0.75 21.15 5.12
N ALA A 43 1.19 20.22 5.98
CA ALA A 43 2.60 19.93 6.16
C ALA A 43 3.27 19.47 4.85
N CYS A 44 2.52 18.81 3.98
CA CYS A 44 3.00 18.24 2.73
C CYS A 44 2.61 19.04 1.47
N GLN A 45 2.05 20.25 1.64
CA GLN A 45 1.59 21.12 0.54
C GLN A 45 0.64 20.42 -0.45
N ALA A 46 -0.18 19.50 0.08
CA ALA A 46 -1.10 18.66 -0.69
C ALA A 46 -2.56 19.13 -0.57
N GLU A 47 -2.83 20.29 0.03
CA GLU A 47 -4.20 20.75 0.35
C GLU A 47 -5.08 20.91 -0.88
N SER A 48 -4.51 21.33 -2.00
CA SER A 48 -5.23 21.45 -3.28
C SER A 48 -5.69 20.09 -3.82
N HIS A 49 -4.92 19.03 -3.56
CA HIS A 49 -5.22 17.65 -3.93
C HIS A 49 -6.16 16.98 -2.90
N CYS A 50 -6.06 17.38 -1.64
CA CYS A 50 -6.92 16.90 -0.55
C CYS A 50 -8.15 17.81 -0.33
N ALA A 51 -8.51 18.71 -1.25
CA ALA A 51 -9.64 19.64 -1.08
C ALA A 51 -11.00 18.93 -0.85
N ASN A 52 -11.08 17.63 -1.15
CA ASN A 52 -12.23 16.75 -0.95
C ASN A 52 -12.16 15.87 0.33
N LEU A 53 -11.46 16.33 1.38
CA LEU A 53 -11.38 15.69 2.71
C LEU A 53 -12.75 15.45 3.43
N SER A 54 -13.87 15.82 2.80
CA SER A 54 -15.22 15.70 3.36
C SER A 54 -16.11 14.71 2.61
N HIS A 55 -15.55 13.87 1.74
CA HIS A 55 -16.29 12.69 1.30
C HIS A 55 -16.42 11.73 2.50
N PRO A 56 -17.64 11.24 2.80
CA PRO A 56 -17.76 10.06 3.65
C PRO A 56 -16.83 9.00 3.05
N ALA A 57 -16.05 8.33 3.89
CA ALA A 57 -15.16 7.26 3.45
C ALA A 57 -15.98 6.34 2.54
N ALA A 58 -15.64 6.35 1.24
CA ALA A 58 -16.30 5.49 0.29
C ALA A 58 -16.05 4.05 0.73
N ALA A 59 -16.97 3.14 0.40
CA ALA A 59 -16.73 1.73 0.65
C ALA A 59 -15.41 1.31 -0.01
N PRO A 60 -14.59 0.46 0.65
CA PRO A 60 -13.38 -0.06 0.07
C PRO A 60 -13.67 -0.72 -1.27
N VAL A 61 -12.72 -0.65 -2.20
CA VAL A 61 -12.78 -1.42 -3.44
C VAL A 61 -12.55 -2.89 -3.09
N GLU A 62 -13.58 -3.72 -3.31
CA GLU A 62 -13.47 -5.17 -3.13
C GLU A 62 -12.70 -5.79 -4.31
N LEU A 63 -11.62 -6.49 -4.00
CA LEU A 63 -10.78 -7.21 -4.97
C LEU A 63 -10.60 -8.65 -4.51
N SER A 64 -10.90 -9.61 -5.38
CA SER A 64 -10.61 -11.02 -5.15
C SER A 64 -9.63 -11.55 -6.19
N LEU A 65 -8.48 -12.05 -5.75
CA LEU A 65 -7.48 -12.67 -6.60
C LEU A 65 -7.56 -14.18 -6.47
N TYR A 66 -7.97 -14.85 -7.54
CA TYR A 66 -7.91 -16.30 -7.70
C TYR A 66 -6.64 -16.65 -8.47
N TYR A 67 -5.75 -17.43 -7.87
CA TYR A 67 -4.40 -17.65 -8.40
C TYR A 67 -3.81 -19.02 -8.04
N GLU A 68 -2.66 -19.34 -8.61
CA GLU A 68 -1.88 -20.56 -8.40
C GLU A 68 -0.44 -20.20 -8.03
N SER A 69 0.14 -20.86 -7.03
CA SER A 69 1.45 -20.47 -6.47
C SER A 69 2.66 -20.65 -7.41
N MET A 70 2.46 -21.31 -8.56
CA MET A 70 3.50 -21.56 -9.58
C MET A 70 3.15 -20.93 -10.94
N CYS A 71 2.02 -20.23 -11.05
CA CYS A 71 1.65 -19.55 -12.29
C CYS A 71 2.41 -18.22 -12.42
N SER A 72 3.24 -18.09 -13.46
CA SER A 72 4.10 -16.92 -13.66
C SER A 72 3.31 -15.60 -13.75
N ALA A 73 2.18 -15.59 -14.46
CA ALA A 73 1.35 -14.38 -14.58
C ALA A 73 0.69 -14.00 -13.23
N CYS A 74 0.25 -15.00 -12.46
CA CYS A 74 -0.31 -14.79 -11.12
C CYS A 74 0.73 -14.15 -10.19
N ARG A 75 1.94 -14.70 -10.18
CA ARG A 75 3.07 -14.22 -9.40
C ARG A 75 3.43 -12.78 -9.76
N ASN A 76 3.59 -12.49 -11.05
CA ASN A 76 3.90 -11.14 -11.50
C ASN A 76 2.80 -10.14 -11.12
N PHE A 77 1.52 -10.49 -11.30
CA PHE A 77 0.42 -9.63 -10.87
C PHE A 77 0.45 -9.38 -9.36
N MET A 78 0.62 -10.43 -8.54
CA MET A 78 0.65 -10.29 -7.10
C MET A 78 1.83 -9.42 -6.64
N VAL A 79 3.04 -9.74 -7.10
CA VAL A 79 4.29 -9.13 -6.65
C VAL A 79 4.44 -7.71 -7.17
N GLU A 80 4.25 -7.50 -8.47
CA GLU A 80 4.57 -6.21 -9.11
C GLU A 80 3.40 -5.22 -9.04
N GLN A 81 2.15 -5.70 -9.04
CA GLN A 81 0.97 -4.83 -9.14
C GLN A 81 0.19 -4.77 -7.83
N LEU A 82 -0.35 -5.90 -7.35
CA LEU A 82 -1.27 -5.91 -6.23
C LEU A 82 -0.59 -5.52 -4.92
N PHE A 83 0.55 -6.12 -4.60
CA PHE A 83 1.29 -5.82 -3.37
C PHE A 83 1.80 -4.38 -3.35
N THR A 84 2.37 -3.91 -4.47
CA THR A 84 2.78 -2.50 -4.64
C THR A 84 1.61 -1.55 -4.43
N THR A 85 0.45 -1.83 -5.01
CA THR A 85 -0.75 -0.99 -4.87
C THR A 85 -1.26 -0.97 -3.43
N TRP A 86 -1.24 -2.13 -2.75
CA TRP A 86 -1.62 -2.25 -1.34
C TRP A 86 -0.70 -1.44 -0.41
N LEU A 87 0.60 -1.35 -0.71
CA LEU A 87 1.54 -0.52 0.05
C LEU A 87 1.35 1.00 -0.17
N LEU A 88 0.92 1.39 -1.37
CA LEU A 88 0.85 2.80 -1.78
C LEU A 88 -0.48 3.47 -1.45
N LEU A 89 -1.55 2.69 -1.31
CA LEU A 89 -2.88 3.22 -0.99
C LEU A 89 -3.13 3.19 0.53
N PRO A 90 -3.96 4.11 1.06
CA PRO A 90 -4.48 3.97 2.42
C PRO A 90 -5.12 2.60 2.64
N ILE A 91 -4.92 2.00 3.82
CA ILE A 91 -5.30 0.59 4.10
C ILE A 91 -6.81 0.34 3.97
N GLU A 92 -7.63 1.38 4.07
CA GLU A 92 -9.09 1.40 3.95
C GLU A 92 -9.57 1.51 2.50
N THR A 93 -8.66 1.71 1.55
CA THR A 93 -9.01 1.90 0.13
C THR A 93 -9.45 0.61 -0.53
N MET A 94 -8.90 -0.53 -0.09
CA MET A 94 -9.15 -1.83 -0.72
C MET A 94 -9.42 -2.91 0.33
N SER A 95 -10.37 -3.78 0.01
CA SER A 95 -10.62 -5.03 0.72
C SER A 95 -10.19 -6.16 -0.21
N ILE A 96 -9.06 -6.81 0.12
CA ILE A 96 -8.43 -7.83 -0.73
C ILE A 96 -8.72 -9.22 -0.17
N THR A 97 -9.23 -10.09 -1.02
CA THR A 97 -9.38 -11.53 -0.77
C THR A 97 -8.44 -12.31 -1.68
N LEU A 98 -7.66 -13.22 -1.10
CA LEU A 98 -6.77 -14.13 -1.83
C LEU A 98 -7.39 -15.53 -1.86
N VAL A 99 -7.33 -16.21 -3.00
CA VAL A 99 -7.85 -17.57 -3.17
C VAL A 99 -6.82 -18.42 -3.93
N PRO A 100 -5.89 -19.08 -3.22
CA PRO A 100 -4.89 -19.97 -3.83
C PRO A 100 -5.53 -21.31 -4.23
N TYR A 101 -5.94 -21.40 -5.49
CA TYR A 101 -6.54 -22.60 -6.10
C TYR A 101 -6.37 -22.56 -7.62
N GLY A 102 -6.82 -21.46 -8.23
CA GLY A 102 -6.76 -21.21 -9.67
C GLY A 102 -7.33 -22.34 -10.51
N ASN A 103 -6.50 -22.92 -11.40
CA ASN A 103 -6.92 -24.02 -12.28
C ASN A 103 -6.69 -25.42 -11.71
N ALA A 104 -6.44 -25.55 -10.40
CA ALA A 104 -6.43 -26.85 -9.75
C ALA A 104 -7.77 -27.58 -10.00
N GLN A 105 -7.70 -28.90 -10.12
CA GLN A 105 -8.86 -29.76 -10.22
C GLN A 105 -8.93 -30.64 -9.00
N GLU A 106 -10.13 -30.90 -8.51
CA GLU A 106 -10.36 -31.76 -7.36
C GLU A 106 -11.15 -33.02 -7.73
N LYS A 107 -10.87 -34.09 -7.01
CA LYS A 107 -11.61 -35.34 -7.10
C LYS A 107 -11.76 -35.95 -5.72
N GLU A 108 -12.97 -36.37 -5.40
CA GLU A 108 -13.20 -37.17 -4.21
C GLU A 108 -12.81 -38.63 -4.47
N VAL A 109 -11.92 -39.16 -3.64
CA VAL A 109 -11.46 -40.55 -3.69
C VAL A 109 -11.50 -41.12 -2.28
N CYS A 110 -12.36 -42.11 -2.06
CA CYS A 110 -12.54 -42.77 -0.76
C CYS A 110 -12.84 -41.78 0.40
N GLY A 111 -13.69 -40.77 0.15
CA GLY A 111 -14.08 -39.78 1.15
C GLY A 111 -13.01 -38.71 1.43
N LYS A 112 -11.96 -38.61 0.60
CA LYS A 112 -10.92 -37.59 0.70
C LYS A 112 -10.81 -36.82 -0.61
N TRP A 113 -10.65 -35.51 -0.51
CA TRP A 113 -10.34 -34.65 -1.64
C TRP A 113 -8.88 -34.84 -2.05
N GLN A 114 -8.67 -35.10 -3.34
CA GLN A 114 -7.37 -35.09 -3.99
C GLN A 114 -7.34 -33.94 -4.99
N PHE A 115 -6.21 -33.24 -5.05
CA PHE A 115 -6.03 -32.07 -5.91
C PHE A 115 -4.96 -32.34 -6.96
N GLN A 116 -5.23 -31.93 -8.19
CA GLN A 116 -4.31 -31.97 -9.32
C GLN A 116 -4.09 -30.56 -9.85
N CYS A 117 -2.84 -30.13 -9.87
CA CYS A 117 -2.42 -28.80 -10.29
C CYS A 117 -1.70 -28.83 -11.64
N GLN A 118 -1.67 -27.69 -12.35
CA GLN A 118 -1.09 -27.59 -13.69
C GLN A 118 0.44 -27.71 -13.66
N HIS A 119 1.08 -27.14 -12.64
CA HIS A 119 2.54 -27.15 -12.47
C HIS A 119 3.00 -28.24 -11.48
N GLY A 120 2.18 -29.28 -11.27
CA GLY A 120 2.54 -30.47 -10.51
C GLY A 120 2.33 -30.33 -8.99
N SER A 121 2.90 -31.28 -8.23
CA SER A 121 2.66 -31.39 -6.78
C SER A 121 3.20 -30.22 -5.97
N GLU A 122 4.23 -29.53 -6.47
CA GLU A 122 4.80 -28.36 -5.81
C GLU A 122 3.81 -27.17 -5.77
N GLU A 123 3.08 -26.92 -6.86
CA GLU A 123 2.01 -25.92 -6.88
C GLU A 123 0.89 -26.29 -5.91
N CYS A 124 0.44 -27.54 -5.94
CA CYS A 124 -0.61 -28.00 -5.02
C CYS A 124 -0.19 -27.86 -3.55
N LEU A 125 1.08 -28.15 -3.24
CA LEU A 125 1.62 -27.95 -1.90
C LEU A 125 1.71 -26.45 -1.55
N GLY A 126 2.16 -25.62 -2.49
CA GLY A 126 2.20 -24.16 -2.32
C GLY A 126 0.82 -23.55 -2.07
N ASN A 127 -0.18 -23.90 -2.88
CA ASN A 127 -1.57 -23.49 -2.70
C ASN A 127 -2.09 -23.87 -1.31
N MET A 128 -1.82 -25.11 -0.88
CA MET A 128 -2.22 -25.61 0.45
C MET A 128 -1.53 -24.85 1.58
N ILE A 129 -0.21 -24.60 1.49
CA ILE A 129 0.53 -23.86 2.51
C ILE A 129 -0.03 -22.45 2.66
N GLN A 130 -0.32 -21.77 1.55
CA GLN A 130 -0.88 -20.41 1.58
C GLN A 130 -2.29 -20.40 2.18
N ALA A 131 -3.13 -21.37 1.83
CA ALA A 131 -4.45 -21.54 2.45
C ALA A 131 -4.36 -21.79 3.97
N CYS A 132 -3.43 -22.66 4.40
CA CYS A 132 -3.17 -22.91 5.81
C CYS A 132 -2.65 -21.65 6.53
N LEU A 133 -1.72 -20.91 5.93
CA LEU A 133 -1.20 -19.68 6.48
C LEU A 133 -2.31 -18.64 6.70
N MET A 134 -3.22 -18.49 5.74
CA MET A 134 -4.38 -17.61 5.88
C MET A 134 -5.30 -18.07 7.02
N HIS A 135 -5.52 -19.37 7.16
CA HIS A 135 -6.34 -19.94 8.24
C HIS A 135 -5.74 -19.69 9.62
N GLU A 136 -4.43 -19.91 9.78
CA GLU A 136 -3.73 -19.78 11.07
C GLU A 136 -3.48 -18.32 11.44
N ALA A 137 -3.00 -17.50 10.51
CA ALA A 137 -2.63 -16.11 10.79
C ALA A 137 -3.87 -15.21 10.95
N GLN A 138 -4.96 -15.51 10.20
CA GLN A 138 -6.24 -14.79 10.15
C GLN A 138 -6.18 -13.32 9.70
N ASN A 139 -5.15 -12.58 10.10
CA ASN A 139 -4.97 -11.17 9.80
C ASN A 139 -4.30 -10.98 8.43
N PHE A 140 -4.99 -10.28 7.53
CA PHE A 140 -4.51 -9.96 6.19
C PHE A 140 -3.15 -9.26 6.19
N THR A 141 -2.95 -8.29 7.09
CA THR A 141 -1.68 -7.54 7.17
C THR A 141 -0.52 -8.41 7.64
N THR A 142 -0.81 -9.60 8.18
CA THR A 142 0.19 -10.58 8.61
C THR A 142 0.48 -11.59 7.51
N TYR A 143 -0.54 -12.24 6.93
CA TYR A 143 -0.29 -13.28 5.93
C TYR A 143 0.06 -12.74 4.55
N PHE A 144 -0.44 -11.57 4.14
CA PHE A 144 -0.22 -11.10 2.78
C PHE A 144 1.26 -10.80 2.47
N PRO A 145 2.04 -10.17 3.36
CA PRO A 145 3.49 -10.02 3.16
C PRO A 145 4.25 -11.36 3.08
N VAL A 146 3.80 -12.38 3.83
CA VAL A 146 4.41 -13.72 3.79
C VAL A 146 4.09 -14.40 2.46
N ILE A 147 2.84 -14.32 1.98
CA ILE A 147 2.45 -14.85 0.66
C ILE A 147 3.21 -14.12 -0.45
N PHE A 148 3.35 -12.79 -0.38
CA PHE A 148 4.17 -12.01 -1.31
C PHE A 148 5.61 -12.53 -1.36
N CYS A 149 6.23 -12.80 -0.21
CA CYS A 149 7.57 -13.38 -0.13
C CYS A 149 7.62 -14.77 -0.80
N MET A 150 6.66 -15.65 -0.51
CA MET A 150 6.57 -16.97 -1.12
C MET A 150 6.45 -16.89 -2.64
N GLU A 151 5.61 -16.00 -3.16
CA GLU A 151 5.38 -15.80 -4.60
C GLU A 151 6.52 -15.07 -5.30
N SER A 152 7.41 -14.40 -4.56
CA SER A 152 8.57 -13.69 -5.11
C SER A 152 9.76 -14.61 -5.42
N GLY A 153 9.94 -15.70 -4.67
CA GLY A 153 11.09 -16.60 -4.87
C GLY A 153 10.85 -17.71 -5.89
N THR A 154 11.90 -18.41 -6.33
CA THR A 154 11.84 -19.29 -7.51
C THR A 154 11.06 -20.60 -7.33
N SER A 155 10.71 -20.97 -6.10
CA SER A 155 9.98 -22.19 -5.74
C SER A 155 8.91 -21.88 -4.71
N ALA A 156 7.70 -22.43 -4.88
CA ALA A 156 6.60 -22.19 -3.95
C ALA A 156 6.86 -22.73 -2.52
N THR A 157 7.85 -23.62 -2.36
CA THR A 157 8.06 -24.38 -1.11
C THR A 157 9.45 -24.16 -0.49
N LYS A 158 10.48 -23.85 -1.29
CA LYS A 158 11.85 -23.67 -0.79
C LYS A 158 12.12 -22.27 -0.21
N ASN A 159 11.22 -21.31 -0.43
CA ASN A 159 11.32 -19.97 0.15
C ASN A 159 10.96 -19.94 1.65
N LEU A 160 10.49 -21.06 2.23
CA LEU A 160 10.21 -21.15 3.67
C LEU A 160 11.48 -21.31 4.52
N GLU A 161 12.56 -21.86 3.95
CA GLU A 161 13.86 -22.01 4.62
C GLU A 161 14.78 -20.81 4.36
N ALA A 162 14.59 -20.13 3.23
CA ALA A 162 15.23 -18.86 2.95
C ALA A 162 14.34 -17.74 3.49
N VAL A 163 14.54 -17.38 4.76
CA VAL A 163 14.03 -16.11 5.33
C VAL A 163 14.21 -15.03 4.27
N CYS A 164 13.10 -14.52 3.72
CA CYS A 164 13.16 -13.42 2.77
C CYS A 164 14.03 -12.33 3.38
N PRO A 165 15.10 -11.89 2.71
CA PRO A 165 15.81 -10.71 3.17
C PRO A 165 14.81 -9.55 3.06
N CYS A 166 14.35 -9.09 4.21
CA CYS A 166 13.75 -7.77 4.35
C CYS A 166 14.73 -6.71 3.85
#